data_AF-H1XQ30-F1
#
_entry.id   AF-H1XQ30-F1
#
_cell.length_a   1.000
_cell.length_b   1.000
_cell.length_c   1.000
_cell.angle_alpha   90.00
_cell.angle_beta   90.00
_cell.angle_gamma   90.00
#
_symmetry.space_group_name_H-M   'P 1'
#
loop_
_entity.id
_entity.type
_entity.pdbx_description
1 polymer ?
#
loop_
_entity_poly.entity_id
_entity_poly.type
_entity_poly.pdbx_seq_one_letter_code
_entity_poly.pdbx_strand_id
1 'polypeptide(L)'
;MKIIVKKEFDGRSYVAYCENVPGVYVQAPSKEVLDQRLKKALSLLKHFCQERNQPFPTGADKPIFDVRIKFNRLSSDKLIELFRKKNYHIEYNDSESIMLMNSDFPFNHIHLPVTDYLSPIIIRKLFGLNNAIYVGKNNLKLRKTAP
;
A
#
# COMPACT_ATOMS: atom_id res chain seq x y z
N MET A 1 8.34 -4.17 19.51
CA MET A 1 7.34 -4.84 18.64
C MET A 1 8.07 -5.57 17.52
N LYS A 2 7.74 -6.85 17.24
CA LYS A 2 8.31 -7.58 16.09
C LYS A 2 7.44 -7.33 14.84
N ILE A 3 8.02 -6.80 13.77
CA ILE A 3 7.31 -6.54 12.50
C ILE A 3 7.11 -7.87 11.77
N ILE A 4 5.88 -8.15 11.33
CA ILE A 4 5.51 -9.35 10.57
C ILE A 4 5.44 -8.97 9.09
N VAL A 5 6.41 -9.45 8.31
CA VAL A 5 6.49 -9.21 6.87
C VAL A 5 5.79 -10.33 6.11
N LYS A 6 4.96 -9.96 5.14
CA LYS A 6 4.32 -10.87 4.18
C LYS A 6 4.77 -10.52 2.78
N LYS A 7 4.95 -11.55 1.95
CA LYS A 7 5.33 -11.43 0.55
C LYS A 7 4.33 -12.21 -0.29
N GLU A 8 3.84 -11.60 -1.36
CA GLU A 8 2.88 -12.19 -2.28
C GLU A 8 3.32 -11.93 -3.73
N PHE A 9 2.77 -12.69 -4.68
CA PHE A 9 2.98 -12.49 -6.11
C PHE A 9 1.63 -12.43 -6.81
N ASP A 10 1.39 -11.38 -7.60
CA ASP A 10 0.10 -11.13 -8.25
C ASP A 10 0.01 -11.67 -9.70
N GLY A 11 1.05 -12.35 -10.17
CA GLY A 11 1.18 -12.80 -11.57
C GLY A 11 2.07 -11.88 -12.43
N ARG A 12 2.39 -10.67 -11.97
CA ARG A 12 3.25 -9.69 -12.67
C ARG A 12 4.35 -9.12 -11.79
N SER A 13 4.09 -8.92 -10.51
CA SER A 13 5.00 -8.27 -9.58
C SER A 13 4.97 -8.94 -8.22
N TYR A 14 6.13 -8.92 -7.55
CA TYR A 14 6.25 -9.30 -6.16
C TYR A 14 5.83 -8.12 -5.30
N VAL A 15 5.05 -8.39 -4.26
CA VAL A 15 4.55 -7.40 -3.32
C VAL A 15 5.00 -7.79 -1.92
N ALA A 16 5.53 -6.84 -1.16
CA ALA A 16 5.72 -7.01 0.28
C ALA A 16 4.99 -5.93 1.06
N TYR A 17 4.53 -6.31 2.25
CA TYR A 17 3.85 -5.43 3.18
C TYR A 17 4.01 -5.96 4.60
N CYS A 18 3.72 -5.11 5.57
CA CYS A 18 3.73 -5.47 6.98
C CYS A 18 2.30 -5.71 7.46
N GLU A 19 2.06 -6.88 8.06
CA GLU A 19 0.72 -7.27 8.50
C GLU A 19 0.26 -6.49 9.74
N ASN A 20 1.22 -6.16 10.61
CA ASN A 20 1.00 -5.43 11.86
C ASN A 20 1.53 -3.99 11.83
N VAL A 21 2.00 -3.52 10.67
CA VAL A 21 2.39 -2.12 10.43
C VAL A 21 1.68 -1.67 9.15
N PRO A 22 0.46 -1.15 9.29
CA PRO A 22 -0.34 -0.79 8.15
C PRO A 22 0.27 0.36 7.34
N GLY A 23 -0.17 0.50 6.09
CA GLY A 23 0.23 1.63 5.24
C GLY A 23 1.57 1.45 4.53
N VAL A 24 2.31 0.37 4.77
CA VAL A 24 3.59 0.11 4.07
C VAL A 24 3.43 -0.96 3.02
N TYR A 25 3.47 -0.55 1.74
CA TYR A 25 3.42 -1.46 0.60
C TYR A 25 4.58 -1.17 -0.35
N VAL A 26 5.24 -2.23 -0.79
CA VAL A 26 6.27 -2.17 -1.83
C VAL A 26 5.98 -3.20 -2.89
N GLN A 27 6.33 -2.88 -4.14
CA GLN A 27 6.29 -3.84 -5.23
C GLN A 27 7.59 -3.83 -6.02
N ALA A 28 7.92 -4.94 -6.65
CA ALA A 28 9.11 -5.08 -7.47
C ALA A 28 8.92 -6.13 -8.57
N PRO A 29 9.70 -6.04 -9.66
CA PRO A 29 9.73 -7.09 -10.69
C PRO A 29 10.36 -8.40 -10.19
N SER A 30 11.17 -8.34 -9.13
CA SER A 30 11.93 -9.48 -8.62
C SER A 30 11.90 -9.56 -7.09
N LYS A 31 12.15 -10.75 -6.51
CA LYS A 31 12.10 -10.96 -5.05
C LYS A 31 13.30 -10.33 -4.34
N GLU A 32 14.44 -10.26 -5.03
CA GLU A 32 15.75 -9.90 -4.48
C GLU A 32 15.75 -8.46 -3.96
N VAL A 33 15.06 -7.55 -4.66
CA VAL A 33 15.01 -6.13 -4.29
C VAL A 33 13.87 -5.80 -3.31
N LEU A 34 12.97 -6.75 -3.06
CA LEU A 34 11.74 -6.51 -2.30
C LEU A 34 12.03 -6.18 -0.82
N ASP A 35 13.00 -6.86 -0.22
CA ASP A 35 13.40 -6.63 1.17
C ASP A 35 14.10 -5.30 1.36
N GLN A 36 14.95 -4.90 0.40
CA GLN A 36 15.60 -3.59 0.43
C GLN A 36 14.57 -2.46 0.33
N ARG A 37 13.60 -2.57 -0.58
CA ARG A 37 12.51 -1.60 -0.72
C ARG A 37 11.67 -1.52 0.55
N LEU A 38 11.33 -2.66 1.16
CA LEU A 38 10.54 -2.69 2.38
C LEU A 38 11.28 -2.05 3.56
N LYS A 39 12.58 -2.34 3.72
CA LYS A 39 13.42 -1.69 4.75
C LYS A 39 13.44 -0.18 4.59
N LYS A 40 13.59 0.31 3.36
CA LYS A 40 13.56 1.75 3.05
C LYS A 40 12.21 2.37 3.41
N ALA A 41 11.11 1.75 2.97
CA ALA A 41 9.75 2.21 3.26
C ALA A 41 9.45 2.28 4.77
N LEU A 42 9.86 1.27 5.54
CA LEU A 42 9.73 1.26 7.00
C LEU A 42 10.56 2.34 7.68
N SER A 43 11.77 2.59 7.16
CA SER A 43 12.64 3.66 7.67
C SER A 43 12.02 5.04 7.45
N LEU A 44 11.44 5.27 6.27
CA LEU A 44 10.72 6.51 5.96
C LEU A 44 9.53 6.72 6.89
N LEU A 45 8.69 5.70 7.07
CA LEU A 45 7.56 5.78 7.99
C LEU A 45 8.01 6.07 9.44
N LYS A 46 9.07 5.39 9.90
CA LYS A 46 9.60 5.62 11.24
C LYS A 46 10.10 7.05 11.42
N HIS A 47 10.88 7.55 10.46
CA HIS A 47 11.39 8.91 10.47
C HIS A 47 10.24 9.92 10.52
N PHE A 48 9.23 9.74 9.66
CA PHE A 48 8.04 10.59 9.66
C PHE A 48 7.34 10.61 11.03
N CYS A 49 7.04 9.44 11.60
CA CYS A 49 6.38 9.37 12.91
C CYS A 49 7.17 10.12 13.99
N GLN A 50 8.50 10.07 13.93
CA GLN A 50 9.38 10.77 14.87
C GLN A 50 9.32 12.30 14.68
N GLU A 51 9.44 12.79 13.45
CA GLU A 51 9.41 14.23 13.15
C GLU A 51 8.09 14.89 13.57
N ARG A 52 6.99 14.13 13.51
CA ARG A 52 5.64 14.62 13.82
C ARG A 52 5.17 14.28 15.23
N ASN A 53 6.05 13.69 16.05
CA ASN A 53 5.74 13.24 17.40
C ASN A 53 4.49 12.34 17.46
N GLN A 54 4.34 11.45 16.48
CA GLN A 54 3.23 10.50 16.36
C GLN A 54 3.66 9.09 16.77
N PRO A 55 2.77 8.28 17.37
CA PRO A 55 3.07 6.89 17.64
C PRO A 55 3.27 6.11 16.35
N PHE A 56 4.10 5.08 16.40
CA PHE A 56 4.29 4.17 15.27
C PHE A 56 3.05 3.28 15.09
N PRO A 57 2.53 3.10 13.86
CA PRO A 57 1.27 2.40 13.66
C PRO A 57 1.35 0.89 13.92
N THR A 58 0.22 0.30 14.29
CA THR A 58 0.03 -1.09 14.74
C THR A 58 -1.07 -1.82 13.96
N GLY A 59 -1.30 -3.12 14.14
CA GLY A 59 -2.28 -3.86 13.32
C GLY A 59 -3.74 -3.39 13.42
N ALA A 60 -4.12 -2.72 14.50
CA ALA A 60 -5.45 -2.10 14.65
C ALA A 60 -5.63 -0.90 13.70
N ASP A 61 -4.52 -0.39 13.19
CA ASP A 61 -4.40 0.90 12.55
C ASP A 61 -4.68 0.85 11.04
N LYS A 62 -5.71 0.10 10.61
CA LYS A 62 -5.89 -0.27 9.20
C LYS A 62 -6.26 0.94 8.31
N PRO A 63 -5.49 1.24 7.24
CA PRO A 63 -5.89 2.17 6.21
C PRO A 63 -6.87 1.48 5.30
N ILE A 64 -8.15 1.60 5.65
CA ILE A 64 -9.23 1.23 4.76
C ILE A 64 -9.81 2.54 4.24
N PHE A 65 -9.52 2.82 2.98
CA PHE A 65 -10.25 3.86 2.28
C PHE A 65 -11.68 3.37 2.05
N ASP A 66 -12.64 4.05 2.67
CA ASP A 66 -14.06 3.75 2.49
C ASP A 66 -14.58 4.32 1.15
N VAL A 67 -13.94 3.90 0.07
CA VAL A 67 -14.27 4.28 -1.30
C VAL A 67 -14.33 3.01 -2.13
N ARG A 68 -15.48 2.77 -2.74
CA ARG A 68 -15.63 1.67 -3.69
C ARG A 68 -14.92 2.03 -4.99
N ILE A 69 -13.96 1.20 -5.39
CA ILE A 69 -13.20 1.36 -6.63
C ILE A 69 -13.42 0.15 -7.54
N LYS A 70 -13.62 0.44 -8.83
CA LYS A 70 -13.70 -0.54 -9.90
C LYS A 70 -12.51 -0.35 -10.83
N PHE A 71 -11.65 -1.35 -10.99
CA PHE A 71 -10.38 -1.21 -11.71
C PHE A 71 -10.00 -2.45 -12.53
N ASN A 72 -9.40 -2.22 -13.70
CA ASN A 72 -8.65 -3.24 -14.43
C ASN A 72 -7.14 -3.00 -14.27
N ARG A 73 -6.73 -1.74 -14.44
CA ARG A 73 -5.38 -1.24 -14.21
C ARG A 73 -5.46 0.09 -13.48
N LEU A 74 -4.62 0.25 -12.45
CA LEU A 74 -4.48 1.49 -11.71
C LEU A 74 -3.01 1.87 -11.65
N SER A 75 -2.66 3.11 -11.96
CA SER A 75 -1.33 3.67 -11.71
C SER A 75 -1.32 4.41 -10.38
N SER A 76 -0.13 4.68 -9.85
CA SER A 76 0.04 5.54 -8.68
C SER A 76 -0.56 6.92 -8.93
N ASP A 77 -0.37 7.49 -10.11
CA ASP A 77 -0.92 8.81 -10.46
C ASP A 77 -2.45 8.87 -10.40
N LYS A 78 -3.14 7.85 -10.94
CA LYS A 78 -4.61 7.78 -10.86
C LYS A 78 -5.11 7.68 -9.42
N LEU A 79 -4.35 6.97 -8.60
CA LEU A 79 -4.65 6.80 -7.19
C LEU A 79 -4.37 8.10 -6.40
N ILE A 80 -3.32 8.85 -6.75
CA ILE A 80 -3.03 10.19 -6.23
C ILE A 80 -4.17 11.16 -6.58
N GLU A 81 -4.66 11.17 -7.83
CA GLU A 81 -5.78 12.01 -8.23
C GLU A 81 -7.05 11.72 -7.41
N LEU A 82 -7.33 10.44 -7.16
CA LEU A 82 -8.44 10.02 -6.30
C LEU A 82 -8.28 10.56 -4.89
N PHE A 83 -7.07 10.46 -4.33
CA PHE A 83 -6.80 10.87 -2.95
C PHE A 83 -6.75 12.39 -2.76
N ARG A 84 -6.26 13.14 -3.75
CA ARG A 84 -6.35 14.61 -3.73
C ARG A 84 -7.79 15.10 -3.64
N LYS A 85 -8.74 14.45 -4.33
CA LYS A 85 -10.18 14.76 -4.24
C LYS A 85 -10.80 14.44 -2.87
N LYS A 86 -10.08 13.69 -2.03
CA LYS A 86 -10.49 13.27 -0.70
C LYS A 86 -9.66 13.96 0.40
N ASN A 87 -9.07 15.12 0.08
CA ASN A 87 -8.26 15.93 0.99
C ASN A 87 -7.00 15.23 1.53
N TYR A 88 -6.46 14.25 0.79
CA TYR A 88 -5.15 13.72 1.12
C TYR A 88 -4.05 14.66 0.61
N HIS A 89 -3.12 15.00 1.50
CA HIS A 89 -1.83 15.56 1.16
C HIS A 89 -0.91 14.46 0.61
N ILE A 90 -0.13 14.80 -0.41
CA ILE A 90 0.68 13.84 -1.17
C ILE A 90 2.12 14.36 -1.17
N GLU A 91 3.03 13.56 -0.63
CA GLU A 91 4.45 13.88 -0.57
C GLU A 91 5.24 12.82 -1.35
N TYR A 92 6.11 13.29 -2.25
CA TYR A 92 7.03 12.42 -2.99
C TYR A 92 8.35 12.37 -2.21
N ASN A 93 8.65 11.23 -1.61
CA ASN A 93 9.91 11.06 -0.87
C ASN A 93 11.09 10.87 -1.84
N ASP A 94 10.85 10.17 -2.95
CA ASP A 94 11.80 9.97 -4.04
C ASP A 94 11.05 9.61 -5.33
N SER A 95 11.78 9.29 -6.41
CA SER A 95 11.20 8.86 -7.69
C SER A 95 10.47 7.52 -7.64
N GLU A 96 10.61 6.75 -6.57
CA GLU A 96 10.07 5.39 -6.45
C GLU A 96 8.95 5.27 -5.42
N SER A 97 8.71 6.30 -4.59
CA SER A 97 7.81 6.23 -3.46
C SER A 97 7.00 7.50 -3.23
N ILE A 98 5.73 7.28 -2.90
CA ILE A 98 4.80 8.33 -2.48
C ILE A 98 4.32 8.05 -1.06
N MET A 99 4.07 9.14 -0.34
CA MET A 99 3.44 9.13 0.97
C MET A 99 2.11 9.88 0.89
N LEU A 100 1.03 9.19 1.26
CA LEU A 100 -0.32 9.75 1.31
C LEU A 100 -0.68 10.07 2.76
N MET A 101 -1.18 11.28 3.01
CA MET A 101 -1.55 11.76 4.34
C MET A 101 -2.92 12.42 4.39
N ASN A 102 -3.72 12.16 5.43
CA ASN A 102 -4.97 12.87 5.68
C ASN A 102 -5.16 13.05 7.18
N SER A 103 -5.20 14.32 7.63
CA SER A 103 -5.30 14.72 9.03
C SER A 103 -6.50 14.18 9.78
N ASP A 104 -7.59 13.85 9.07
CA ASP A 104 -8.83 13.32 9.67
C ASP A 104 -8.78 11.79 9.81
N PHE A 105 -7.73 11.15 9.28
CA PHE A 105 -7.60 9.72 9.26
C PHE A 105 -6.51 9.28 10.25
N PRO A 106 -6.80 8.35 11.19
CA PRO A 106 -5.85 7.99 12.24
C PRO A 106 -4.55 7.35 11.71
N PHE A 107 -4.50 6.98 10.42
CA PHE A 107 -3.33 6.41 9.73
C PHE A 107 -2.89 7.37 8.64
N ASN A 108 -2.23 8.42 9.12
CA ASN A 108 -1.78 9.55 8.34
C ASN A 108 -0.74 9.19 7.26
N HIS A 109 -0.28 7.94 7.10
CA HIS A 109 0.82 7.61 6.18
C HIS A 109 0.58 6.31 5.44
N ILE A 110 0.44 6.40 4.13
CA ILE A 110 0.53 5.25 3.25
C ILE A 110 1.71 5.45 2.31
N HIS A 111 2.71 4.59 2.45
CA HIS A 111 3.80 4.43 1.52
C HIS A 111 3.37 3.52 0.37
N LEU A 112 3.40 4.05 -0.86
CA LEU A 112 3.15 3.30 -2.09
C LEU A 112 4.30 3.43 -3.08
N PRO A 113 4.51 2.43 -3.94
CA PRO A 113 5.44 2.54 -5.05
C PRO A 113 4.92 3.51 -6.12
N VAL A 114 5.80 4.23 -6.80
CA VAL A 114 5.49 4.97 -8.04
C VAL A 114 5.50 3.99 -9.21
N THR A 115 4.36 3.82 -9.87
CA THR A 115 4.22 2.82 -10.93
C THR A 115 3.01 3.07 -11.84
N ASP A 116 3.14 2.69 -13.12
CA ASP A 116 2.03 2.68 -14.08
C ASP A 116 1.09 1.46 -13.90
N TYR A 117 1.46 0.54 -13.02
CA TYR A 117 0.66 -0.64 -12.68
C TYR A 117 0.84 -0.98 -11.20
N LEU A 118 -0.09 -0.50 -10.40
CA LEU A 118 -0.18 -0.85 -8.99
C LEU A 118 -0.80 -2.24 -8.85
N SER A 119 -0.14 -3.11 -8.08
CA SER A 119 -0.61 -4.47 -7.87
C SER A 119 -2.06 -4.51 -7.33
N PRO A 120 -2.94 -5.39 -7.85
CA PRO A 120 -4.26 -5.63 -7.28
C PRO A 120 -4.22 -6.06 -5.81
N ILE A 121 -3.12 -6.66 -5.34
CA ILE A 121 -2.92 -7.02 -3.94
C ILE A 121 -2.85 -5.77 -3.07
N ILE A 122 -2.08 -4.76 -3.49
CA ILE A 122 -1.97 -3.47 -2.80
C ILE A 122 -3.34 -2.78 -2.79
N ILE A 123 -3.99 -2.70 -3.94
CA ILE A 123 -5.31 -2.06 -4.07
C ILE A 123 -6.34 -2.71 -3.12
N ARG A 124 -6.40 -4.04 -3.06
CA ARG A 124 -7.31 -4.76 -2.13
C ARG A 124 -7.00 -4.49 -0.67
N LYS A 125 -5.74 -4.29 -0.30
CA LYS A 125 -5.36 -3.96 1.09
C LYS A 125 -5.70 -2.52 1.45
N LEU A 126 -5.60 -1.60 0.49
CA LEU A 126 -5.92 -0.17 0.68
C LEU A 126 -7.43 0.09 0.79
N PHE A 127 -8.24 -0.51 -0.09
CA PHE A 127 -9.68 -0.23 -0.12
C PHE A 127 -10.50 -1.27 0.66
N GLY A 128 -9.93 -2.45 0.91
CA GLY A 128 -10.65 -3.60 1.45
C GLY A 128 -11.28 -4.46 0.36
N LEU A 129 -11.48 -5.75 0.65
CA LEU A 129 -11.97 -6.75 -0.31
C LEU A 129 -13.35 -6.41 -0.89
N ASN A 130 -14.22 -5.82 -0.08
CA ASN A 130 -15.60 -5.49 -0.49
C ASN A 130 -15.67 -4.23 -1.37
N ASN A 131 -14.67 -3.35 -1.25
CA ASN A 131 -14.63 -2.08 -1.95
C ASN A 131 -13.74 -2.12 -3.20
N ALA A 132 -12.86 -3.12 -3.32
CA ALA A 132 -11.95 -3.29 -4.46
C ALA A 132 -12.48 -4.29 -5.50
N ILE A 133 -13.15 -3.80 -6.54
CA ILE A 133 -13.70 -4.63 -7.63
C ILE A 133 -12.73 -4.66 -8.80
N TYR A 134 -12.08 -5.81 -8.98
CA TYR A 134 -11.25 -6.07 -10.14
C TYR A 134 -12.11 -6.48 -11.35
N VAL A 135 -11.94 -5.78 -12.47
CA VAL A 135 -12.65 -6.02 -13.74
C VAL A 135 -11.64 -6.46 -14.80
N GLY A 136 -11.21 -7.71 -14.70
CA GLY A 136 -10.35 -8.35 -15.70
C GLY A 136 -11.02 -9.57 -16.31
N LYS A 137 -10.63 -9.95 -17.52
CA LYS A 137 -11.18 -11.13 -18.23
C LYS A 137 -10.88 -12.47 -17.54
N ASN A 138 -9.96 -12.51 -16.57
CA ASN A 138 -9.66 -13.70 -15.79
C ASN A 138 -9.93 -13.43 -14.31
N ASN A 139 -10.89 -14.17 -13.75
CA ASN A 139 -11.04 -14.30 -12.31
C ASN A 139 -9.68 -14.69 -11.72
N LEU A 140 -9.05 -13.76 -11.00
CA LEU A 140 -7.95 -14.06 -10.08
C LEU A 140 -8.48 -15.11 -9.09
N LYS A 141 -8.34 -16.39 -9.43
CA LYS A 141 -8.34 -17.48 -8.46
C LYS A 141 -7.09 -17.28 -7.61
N LEU A 142 -7.17 -16.33 -6.68
CA LEU A 142 -6.29 -16.30 -5.52
C LEU A 142 -6.50 -17.67 -4.88
N ARG A 143 -5.52 -18.56 -5.07
CA ARG A 143 -5.48 -19.82 -4.38
C ARG A 143 -5.60 -19.47 -2.89
N LYS A 144 -6.72 -19.86 -2.28
CA LYS A 144 -6.74 -20.11 -0.84
C LYS A 144 -5.59 -21.09 -0.64
N THR A 145 -4.52 -20.65 0.01
CA THR A 145 -3.61 -21.61 0.64
C THR A 145 -4.50 -22.43 1.57
N ALA A 146 -4.69 -23.69 1.19
CA ALA A 146 -5.39 -24.71 1.96
C ALA A 146 -4.60 -24.99 3.26
N PRO A 147 -5.22 -25.64 4.26
CA PRO A 147 -4.85 -25.57 5.68
C PRO A 147 -3.44 -26.08 6.00
#